data_AF-A0A9D7J6M6-F1
#
_entry.id   AF-A0A9D7J6M6-F1
#
_cell.length_a   1.000
_cell.length_b   1.000
_cell.length_c   1.000
_cell.angle_alpha   90.00
_cell.angle_beta   90.00
_cell.angle_gamma   90.00
#
_symmetry.space_group_name_H-M   'P 1'
#
loop_
_entity.id
_entity.type
_entity.pdbx_description
1 polymer ?
#
loop_
_entity_poly.entity_id
_entity_poly.type
_entity_poly.pdbx_seq_one_letter_code
_entity_poly.pdbx_strand_id
1 'polypeptide(L)' 'MAPEEKVAGIANGLSKINQGTDSHLAFTARLREFMTTNPSEIEPAMVVKDGLAGMREAVALRMREWNSTGKADLT' A
#
# COMPACT_ATOMS: atom_id res chain seq x y z
N MET A 1 11.83 -11.22 5.39
CA MET A 1 12.66 -10.64 4.33
C MET A 1 12.58 -9.13 4.44
N ALA A 2 13.69 -8.50 4.82
CA ALA A 2 13.81 -7.05 4.88
C ALA A 2 13.61 -6.42 3.49
N PRO A 3 13.25 -5.13 3.38
CA PRO A 3 13.08 -4.46 2.10
C PRO A 3 14.28 -4.60 1.16
N GLU A 4 15.49 -4.55 1.70
CA GLU A 4 16.75 -4.62 0.95
C GLU A 4 16.96 -6.02 0.34
N GLU A 5 16.61 -7.07 1.09
CA GLU A 5 16.69 -8.46 0.62
C GLU A 5 15.70 -8.72 -0.53
N LYS A 6 14.54 -8.06 -0.53
CA LYS A 6 13.58 -8.16 -1.65
C LYS A 6 14.17 -7.57 -2.93
N VAL A 7 14.83 -6.42 -2.84
CA VAL A 7 15.48 -5.77 -4.00
C VAL A 7 16.61 -6.64 -4.56
N ALA A 8 17.45 -7.20 -3.69
CA ALA A 8 18.47 -8.16 -4.09
C ALA A 8 17.85 -9.42 -4.74
N GLY A 9 16.75 -9.93 -4.20
CA GLY A 9 16.01 -11.05 -4.78
C GLY A 9 15.53 -10.78 -6.21
N ILE A 10 15.02 -9.58 -6.50
CA ILE A 10 14.59 -9.18 -7.85
C ILE A 10 15.76 -9.25 -8.84
N ALA A 11 16.93 -8.73 -8.45
CA ALA A 11 18.14 -8.79 -9.28
C ALA A 11 18.58 -10.24 -9.58
N ASN A 12 18.24 -11.19 -8.71
CA ASN A 12 18.52 -12.62 -8.85
C ASN A 12 17.37 -13.43 -9.49
N GLY A 13 16.37 -12.76 -10.08
CA GLY A 13 15.30 -13.43 -10.84
C GLY A 13 13.99 -13.65 -10.08
N LEU A 14 13.83 -13.10 -8.87
CA LEU A 14 12.55 -13.11 -8.18
C LEU A 14 11.54 -12.22 -8.92
N SER A 15 10.43 -12.81 -9.35
CA SER A 15 9.40 -12.14 -10.17
C SER A 15 8.06 -11.91 -9.47
N LYS A 16 7.86 -12.44 -8.26
CA LYS A 16 6.63 -12.28 -7.46
C LYS A 16 6.94 -12.03 -5.99
N ILE A 17 6.49 -10.89 -5.48
CA ILE A 17 6.62 -10.51 -4.06
C ILE A 17 5.23 -10.45 -3.43
N ASN A 18 5.05 -11.14 -2.29
CA ASN A 18 3.84 -11.00 -1.47
C ASN A 18 3.98 -9.78 -0.54
N GLN A 19 2.96 -8.92 -0.51
CA GLN A 19 2.88 -7.77 0.37
C GLN A 19 1.43 -7.56 0.81
N GLY A 20 1.19 -7.49 2.13
CA GLY A 20 -0.16 -7.28 2.68
C GLY A 20 -0.15 -6.55 4.02
N THR A 21 0.81 -6.85 4.88
CA THR A 21 0.90 -6.21 6.21
C THR A 21 1.04 -4.69 6.10
N ASP A 22 2.00 -4.19 5.31
CA ASP A 22 2.25 -2.74 5.22
C ASP A 22 1.04 -1.95 4.70
N SER A 23 0.30 -2.50 3.73
CA SER A 23 -0.87 -1.85 3.14
C SER A 23 -2.07 -1.86 4.10
N HIS A 24 -2.25 -2.93 4.88
CA HIS A 24 -3.25 -2.99 5.95
C HIS A 24 -2.91 -2.03 7.11
N LEU A 25 -1.63 -1.90 7.45
CA LEU A 25 -1.17 -0.95 8.46
C LEU A 25 -1.37 0.50 8.00
N ALA A 26 -1.02 0.81 6.74
CA ALA A 26 -1.26 2.14 6.16
C ALA A 26 -2.76 2.49 6.14
N PHE A 27 -3.61 1.54 5.75
CA PHE A 27 -5.07 1.69 5.82
C PHE A 27 -5.53 2.00 7.24
N THR A 28 -5.10 1.17 8.20
CA THR A 28 -5.52 1.28 9.59
C THR A 28 -5.06 2.59 10.23
N ALA A 29 -3.84 3.04 9.94
CA ALA A 29 -3.30 4.29 10.47
C ALA A 29 -4.15 5.49 10.03
N ARG A 30 -4.42 5.62 8.72
CA ARG A 30 -5.23 6.70 8.17
C ARG A 30 -6.68 6.64 8.63
N LEU A 31 -7.27 5.44 8.69
CA LEU A 31 -8.60 5.23 9.22
C LEU A 31 -8.71 5.73 10.68
N ARG A 32 -7.74 5.36 11.52
CA ARG A 32 -7.71 5.79 12.93
C ARG A 32 -7.55 7.29 13.06
N GLU A 33 -6.70 7.91 12.24
CA GLU A 33 -6.52 9.36 12.21
C GLU A 33 -7.83 10.07 11.84
N PHE A 34 -8.51 9.61 10.79
CA PHE A 34 -9.80 10.16 10.36
C PHE A 34 -10.87 10.03 11.45
N MET A 35 -11.06 8.84 12.01
CA MET A 35 -12.07 8.59 13.06
C MET A 35 -11.76 9.35 14.36
N THR A 36 -10.48 9.55 14.69
CA THR A 36 -10.07 10.33 15.87
C THR A 36 -10.37 11.82 15.68
N THR A 37 -10.18 12.34 14.47
CA THR A 37 -10.41 13.75 14.14
C THR A 37 -11.87 14.07 13.82
N ASN A 38 -12.65 13.07 13.41
CA ASN A 38 -14.07 13.20 13.01
C ASN A 38 -14.96 12.18 13.77
N PRO A 39 -15.08 12.26 15.10
CA PRO A 39 -15.77 11.23 15.91
C PRO A 39 -17.29 11.12 15.66
N SER A 40 -17.91 12.14 15.07
CA SER A 40 -19.34 12.11 14.71
C SER A 40 -19.62 11.56 13.32
N GLU A 41 -18.59 11.33 12.51
CA GLU A 41 -18.74 10.79 11.16
C GLU A 41 -18.97 9.27 11.23
N ILE A 42 -20.06 8.82 10.63
CA ILE A 42 -20.51 7.42 10.64
C ILE A 42 -20.78 6.88 9.24
N GLU A 43 -20.78 7.74 8.21
CA GLU A 43 -20.99 7.35 6.83
C GLU A 43 -19.80 6.46 6.38
N PRO A 44 -20.03 5.17 6.06
CA PRO A 44 -18.94 4.24 5.81
C PRO A 44 -18.00 4.70 4.70
N ALA A 45 -18.54 5.29 3.63
CA ALA A 45 -17.75 5.78 2.51
C ALA A 45 -16.78 6.90 2.93
N MET A 46 -17.19 7.78 3.85
CA MET A 46 -16.36 8.85 4.37
C MET A 46 -15.26 8.30 5.27
N VAL A 47 -15.63 7.37 6.16
CA VAL A 47 -14.72 6.74 7.12
C VAL A 47 -13.59 5.95 6.44
N VAL A 48 -13.88 5.21 5.37
CA VAL A 48 -12.87 4.35 4.70
C VAL A 48 -12.02 5.07 3.66
N LYS A 49 -12.43 6.27 3.23
CA LYS A 49 -11.80 7.00 2.11
C LYS A 49 -10.30 7.16 2.30
N ASP A 50 -9.88 7.68 3.46
CA ASP A 50 -8.48 7.98 3.74
C ASP A 50 -7.66 6.71 4.01
N GLY A 51 -8.29 5.69 4.60
CA GLY A 51 -7.72 4.35 4.70
C GLY A 51 -7.35 3.78 3.33
N LEU A 52 -8.28 3.82 2.38
CA LEU A 52 -8.04 3.34 1.02
C LEU A 52 -6.96 4.16 0.30
N ALA A 53 -6.88 5.47 0.55
CA ALA A 53 -5.81 6.31 0.02
C ALA A 53 -4.44 5.85 0.55
N GLY A 54 -4.29 5.67 1.87
CA GLY A 54 -3.04 5.18 2.47
C GLY A 54 -2.63 3.80 1.96
N MET A 55 -3.59 2.88 1.78
CA MET A 55 -3.34 1.58 1.17
C MET A 55 -2.78 1.72 -0.26
N ARG A 56 -3.40 2.55 -1.09
CA ARG A 56 -2.97 2.79 -2.48
C ARG A 56 -1.58 3.40 -2.55
N GLU A 57 -1.29 4.37 -1.69
CA GLU A 57 0.03 4.99 -1.57
C GLU A 57 1.12 3.97 -1.24
N ALA A 58 0.86 3.08 -0.28
CA ALA A 58 1.78 2.01 0.11
C ALA A 58 2.06 1.05 -1.06
N VAL A 59 1.02 0.60 -1.77
CA VAL A 59 1.18 -0.28 -2.94
C VAL A 59 1.96 0.42 -4.06
N ALA A 60 1.61 1.68 -4.37
CA ALA A 60 2.31 2.45 -5.40
C ALA A 60 3.79 2.67 -5.08
N LEU A 61 4.13 2.87 -3.80
CA LEU A 61 5.52 2.94 -3.35
C LEU A 61 6.26 1.64 -3.65
N ARG A 62 5.68 0.49 -3.29
CA ARG A 62 6.29 -0.82 -3.56
C ARG A 62 6.46 -1.10 -5.06
N MET A 63 5.51 -0.68 -5.89
CA MET A 63 5.63 -0.80 -7.34
C MET A 63 6.81 0.00 -7.92
N ARG A 64 7.15 1.16 -7.31
CA ARG A 64 8.34 1.94 -7.68
C ARG A 64 9.62 1.26 -7.19
N GLU A 65 9.66 0.86 -5.92
CA GLU A 65 10.81 0.21 -5.31
C GLU A 65 11.18 -1.12 -5.98
N TRP A 66 10.20 -1.88 -6.45
CA TRP A 66 10.39 -3.19 -7.08
C TRP A 66 10.36 -3.13 -8.61
N ASN A 67 10.48 -1.94 -9.17
CA ASN A 67 10.60 -1.72 -10.61
C ASN A 67 9.48 -2.40 -11.42
N SER A 68 8.22 -2.31 -10.97
CA SER A 68 7.05 -2.81 -11.72
C SER A 68 6.24 -1.69 -12.38
N THR A 69 6.58 -0.43 -12.10
CA THR A 69 5.94 0.74 -12.71
C THR A 69 6.13 0.74 -14.23
N GLY A 70 5.04 0.92 -14.98
CA GLY A 70 5.07 0.99 -16.45
C GLY A 70 5.26 -0.35 -17.18
N LYS A 71 5.24 -1.48 -16.47
CA LYS A 71 5.38 -2.83 -17.08
C LYS A 71 4.05 -3.47 -17.49
N ALA A 72 2.91 -2.84 -17.20
CA ALA A 72 1.62 -3.32 -17.66
C ALA A 72 1.54 -3.15 -19.18
N ASP A 73 1.16 -4.21 -19.89
CA ASP A 73 0.78 -4.08 -21.28
C ASP A 73 -0.56 -3.35 -21.37
N LEU A 74 -0.65 -2.38 -22.28
CA LEU A 74 -1.84 -1.55 -22.49
C LEU A 74 -2.60 -1.97 -23.75
N THR A 75 -2.12 -3.00 -24.46
CA THR A 75 -2.81 -3.58 -25.62
C THR A 75 -3.96 -4.49 -25.25
#